data_AF-A0A350ULK5-F1
#
_entry.id   AF-A0A350ULK5-F1
#
_cell.length_a   1.000
_cell.length_b   1.000
_cell.length_c   1.000
_cell.angle_alpha   90.00
_cell.angle_beta   90.00
_cell.angle_gamma   90.00
#
_symmetry.space_group_name_H-M   'P 1'
#
loop_
_entity.id
_entity.type
_entity.pdbx_description
1 polymer ?
#
loop_
_entity_poly.entity_id
_entity_poly.type
_entity_poly.pdbx_seq_one_letter_code
_entity_poly.pdbx_strand_id
1 'polypeptide(L)'
;MATQPRPPRPSQPPRNLLSNRWTAQWIAPAGAAPQGFGVYHFRRAFQLESLPPAFLVHVSGDSRYELFCNGHRLCSGPARGDLNHWRYESVDLRP
;
A
#
# COMPACT_ATOMS: atom_id res chain seq x y z
N MET A 1 31.69 -14.59 -10.74
CA MET A 1 30.26 -14.65 -11.11
C MET A 1 29.45 -14.42 -9.83
N ALA A 2 28.89 -13.22 -9.64
CA ALA A 2 28.17 -12.86 -8.42
C ALA A 2 26.68 -13.22 -8.58
N THR A 3 26.22 -14.15 -7.75
CA THR A 3 24.81 -14.55 -7.64
C THR A 3 24.01 -13.37 -7.09
N GLN A 4 23.27 -12.66 -7.93
CA GLN A 4 22.33 -11.63 -7.45
C GLN A 4 21.20 -12.32 -6.65
N PRO A 5 20.83 -11.81 -5.47
CA PRO A 5 19.67 -12.32 -4.76
C PRO A 5 18.42 -12.05 -5.57
N ARG A 6 17.64 -13.12 -5.80
CA ARG A 6 16.38 -13.09 -6.55
C ARG A 6 15.43 -12.06 -5.91
N PRO A 7 14.79 -11.16 -6.67
CA PRO A 7 13.82 -10.23 -6.10
C PRO A 7 12.67 -11.02 -5.44
N PRO A 8 12.14 -10.55 -4.29
CA PRO A 8 11.01 -11.19 -3.65
C PRO A 8 9.85 -11.28 -4.66
N ARG A 9 9.24 -12.47 -4.77
CA ARG A 9 8.07 -12.66 -5.63
C ARG A 9 6.97 -11.70 -5.15
N PRO A 10 6.30 -10.95 -6.04
CA PRO A 10 5.09 -10.24 -5.65
C PRO A 10 4.12 -11.27 -5.11
N SER A 11 3.75 -11.14 -3.83
CA SER A 11 2.75 -11.97 -3.20
C SER A 11 1.46 -11.81 -4.00
N GLN A 12 0.97 -12.88 -4.62
CA GLN A 12 -0.32 -12.85 -5.31
C GLN A 12 -1.37 -12.33 -4.33
N PRO A 13 -2.19 -11.34 -4.74
CA PRO A 13 -3.24 -10.85 -3.87
C PRO A 13 -4.18 -12.02 -3.56
N PRO A 14 -4.58 -12.22 -2.29
CA PRO A 14 -5.47 -13.30 -1.95
C PRO A 14 -6.78 -13.14 -2.74
N ARG A 15 -7.29 -14.22 -3.33
CA ARG A 15 -8.37 -14.19 -4.35
C ARG A 15 -9.65 -13.51 -3.86
N ASN A 16 -9.85 -13.45 -2.55
CA ASN A 16 -10.99 -12.78 -1.91
C ASN A 16 -11.00 -11.26 -2.18
N LEU A 17 -9.86 -10.62 -2.44
CA LEU A 17 -9.82 -9.17 -2.73
C LEU A 17 -10.34 -8.82 -4.13
N LEU A 18 -10.35 -9.79 -5.04
CA LEU A 18 -10.89 -9.64 -6.40
C LEU A 18 -12.40 -9.92 -6.46
N SER A 19 -12.95 -10.57 -5.42
CA SER A 19 -14.33 -11.08 -5.39
C SER A 19 -15.18 -10.44 -4.28
N ASN A 20 -14.58 -9.99 -3.19
CA ASN A 20 -15.27 -9.29 -2.10
C ASN A 20 -15.07 -7.77 -2.20
N ARG A 21 -16.07 -7.03 -1.69
CA ARG A 21 -15.93 -5.59 -1.48
C ARG A 21 -14.84 -5.31 -0.46
N TRP A 22 -13.98 -4.33 -0.77
CA TRP A 22 -13.01 -3.79 0.15
C TRP A 22 -13.71 -3.16 1.36
N THR A 23 -13.23 -3.49 2.56
CA THR A 23 -13.63 -2.80 3.80
C THR A 23 -12.92 -1.46 3.97
N ALA A 24 -11.84 -1.22 3.21
CA ALA A 24 -11.14 0.04 3.16
C ALA A 24 -11.92 1.09 2.34
N GLN A 25 -11.81 2.35 2.75
CA GLN A 25 -12.42 3.48 2.07
C GLN A 25 -11.34 4.48 1.67
N TRP A 26 -11.59 5.22 0.58
CA TRP A 26 -10.75 6.35 0.20
C TRP A 26 -10.79 7.43 1.28
N ILE A 27 -9.62 7.93 1.65
CA ILE A 27 -9.46 9.00 2.64
C ILE A 27 -8.77 10.20 1.99
N ALA A 28 -9.16 11.39 2.40
CA ALA A 28 -8.55 12.64 1.97
C ALA A 28 -8.42 13.60 3.16
N PRO A 29 -7.50 14.57 3.12
CA PRO A 29 -7.41 15.59 4.15
C PRO A 29 -8.67 16.45 4.18
N ALA A 30 -9.09 16.89 5.36
CA ALA A 30 -10.20 17.82 5.50
C ALA A 30 -9.88 19.15 4.79
N GLY A 31 -10.78 19.61 3.90
CA GLY A 31 -10.61 20.86 3.16
C GLY A 31 -9.67 20.80 1.95
N ALA A 32 -9.12 19.63 1.61
CA ALA A 32 -8.33 19.49 0.39
C ALA A 32 -9.21 19.63 -0.85
N ALA A 33 -8.78 20.45 -1.81
CA ALA A 33 -9.44 20.57 -3.10
C ALA A 33 -9.31 19.23 -3.87
N PRO A 34 -10.41 18.65 -4.40
CA PRO A 34 -10.37 17.33 -5.03
C PRO A 34 -9.45 17.21 -6.25
N GLN A 35 -9.19 18.32 -6.96
CA GLN A 35 -8.26 18.39 -8.09
C GLN A 35 -6.98 19.19 -7.77
N GLY A 36 -6.79 19.59 -6.50
CA GLY A 36 -5.63 20.38 -6.09
C GLY A 36 -4.38 19.51 -5.96
N PHE A 37 -3.24 20.01 -6.45
CA PHE A 37 -1.96 19.38 -6.14
C PHE A 37 -1.61 19.63 -4.67
N GLY A 38 -1.30 18.56 -3.94
CA GLY A 38 -0.85 18.63 -2.56
C GLY A 38 -0.11 17.37 -2.14
N VAL A 39 0.88 17.52 -1.26
CA VAL A 39 1.57 16.39 -0.63
C VAL A 39 1.01 16.25 0.77
N TYR A 40 0.38 15.10 1.04
CA TYR A 40 -0.29 14.84 2.30
C TYR A 40 0.32 13.64 3.00
N HIS A 41 0.52 13.76 4.31
CA HIS A 41 1.05 12.70 5.14
C HIS A 41 -0.09 12.07 5.94
N PHE A 42 -0.31 10.77 5.73
CA PHE A 42 -1.25 9.98 6.50
C PHE A 42 -0.48 9.09 7.46
N ARG A 43 -0.91 9.05 8.72
CA ARG A 43 -0.32 8.19 9.75
C ARG A 43 -1.40 7.38 10.42
N ARG A 44 -1.16 6.07 10.54
CA ARG A 44 -1.97 5.17 11.34
C ARG A 44 -1.06 4.42 12.29
N ALA A 45 -1.39 4.44 13.58
CA ALA A 45 -0.75 3.65 14.61
C ALA A 45 -1.75 2.63 15.14
N PHE A 46 -1.29 1.41 15.39
CA PHE A 46 -2.09 0.33 15.96
C PHE A 46 -1.17 -0.57 16.79
N GLN A 47 -1.74 -1.23 17.78
CA GLN A 47 -1.02 -2.20 18.62
C GLN A 47 -1.38 -3.60 18.16
N LEU A 48 -0.38 -4.47 18.05
CA LEU A 48 -0.53 -5.89 17.78
C LEU A 48 -0.09 -6.65 19.02
N GLU A 49 -0.98 -7.47 19.60
CA GLU A 49 -0.65 -8.31 20.75
C GLU A 49 0.32 -9.46 20.38
N SER A 50 0.27 -9.91 19.12
CA SER A 50 1.23 -10.87 18.56
C SER A 50 1.54 -10.53 17.10
N LEU A 51 2.78 -10.83 16.69
CA LEU A 51 3.23 -10.68 15.31
C LEU A 51 2.71 -11.86 14.48
N PRO A 52 1.80 -11.65 13.52
CA PRO A 52 1.35 -12.71 12.65
C PRO A 52 2.49 -13.17 11.71
N PRO A 53 2.41 -14.39 11.16
CA PRO A 53 3.44 -14.93 10.27
C PRO A 53 3.64 -14.09 9.00
N ALA A 54 2.58 -13.41 8.52
CA ALA A 54 2.61 -12.42 7.46
C ALA A 54 1.64 -11.28 7.78
N PHE A 55 2.04 -10.02 7.52
CA PHE A 55 1.19 -8.85 7.69
C PHE A 55 0.98 -8.17 6.33
N LEU A 56 0.14 -8.78 5.50
CA LEU A 56 -0.15 -8.27 4.17
C LEU A 56 -1.04 -7.02 4.24
N VAL A 57 -0.54 -5.92 3.70
CA VAL A 57 -1.28 -4.67 3.50
C VAL A 57 -1.41 -4.37 2.03
N HIS A 58 -2.62 -4.02 1.64
CA HIS A 58 -2.95 -3.60 0.30
C HIS A 58 -3.05 -2.08 0.30
N VAL A 59 -2.21 -1.43 -0.51
CA VAL A 59 -2.14 0.03 -0.57
C VAL A 59 -2.37 0.50 -2.00
N SER A 60 -3.20 1.51 -2.15
CA SER A 60 -3.43 2.24 -3.39
C SER A 60 -3.54 3.73 -3.05
N GLY A 61 -3.31 4.59 -4.04
CA GLY A 61 -3.37 6.04 -3.88
C GLY A 61 -3.56 6.71 -5.24
N ASP A 62 -4.01 7.97 -5.24
CA ASP A 62 -4.08 8.79 -6.46
C ASP A 62 -3.28 10.10 -6.21
N SER A 63 -2.21 10.41 -6.95
CA SER A 63 -1.60 9.67 -8.08
C SER A 63 -0.27 9.00 -7.73
N ARG A 64 0.32 9.35 -6.57
CA ARG A 64 1.55 8.75 -6.03
C ARG A 64 1.51 8.70 -4.50
N TYR A 65 2.13 7.67 -3.92
CA TYR A 65 2.35 7.53 -2.49
C TYR A 65 3.72 6.90 -2.21
N GLU A 66 4.23 7.16 -1.01
CA GLU A 66 5.33 6.42 -0.41
C GLU A 66 4.84 5.83 0.92
N LEU A 67 5.06 4.53 1.10
CA LEU A 67 4.64 3.81 2.30
C LEU A 67 5.86 3.58 3.21
N PHE A 68 5.69 3.94 4.48
CA PHE A 68 6.66 3.74 5.53
C PHE A 68 6.06 2.88 6.64
N CYS A 69 6.83 1.93 7.17
CA CYS A 69 6.51 1.17 8.37
C CYS A 69 7.64 1.35 9.38
N ASN A 70 7.33 1.75 10.62
CA ASN A 70 8.31 1.94 11.69
C ASN A 70 9.53 2.80 11.30
N GLY A 71 9.34 3.79 10.42
CA GLY A 71 10.41 4.66 9.92
C GLY A 71 11.19 4.12 8.72
N HIS A 72 10.97 2.87 8.32
CA HIS A 72 11.58 2.27 7.13
C HIS A 72 10.67 2.42 5.92
N ARG A 73 11.24 2.91 4.80
CA ARG A 73 10.53 3.01 3.51
C ARG A 73 10.37 1.60 2.93
N LEU A 74 9.13 1.17 2.72
CA LEU A 74 8.82 -0.16 2.20
C LEU A 74 8.57 -0.15 0.70
N CYS A 75 7.69 0.72 0.23
CA CYS A 75 7.35 0.81 -1.18
C CYS A 75 6.95 2.22 -1.59
N SER A 76 6.92 2.44 -2.90
CA SER A 76 6.30 3.61 -3.51
C SER A 76 5.38 3.15 -4.61
N GLY A 77 4.25 3.83 -4.76
CA GLY A 77 3.24 3.47 -5.74
C GLY A 77 2.28 4.62 -6.00
N PRO A 78 1.07 4.31 -6.49
CA PRO A 78 0.77 3.03 -7.14
C PRO A 78 1.62 2.89 -8.41
N ALA A 79 1.82 1.66 -8.90
CA ALA A 79 2.21 1.48 -10.30
C ALA A 79 1.19 2.20 -11.19
N ARG A 80 1.64 2.96 -12.19
CA ARG A 80 0.76 3.77 -13.08
C ARG A 80 -0.49 2.95 -13.44
N GLY A 81 -1.65 3.36 -12.93
CA GLY A 81 -2.94 2.81 -13.31
C GLY A 81 -3.52 3.58 -14.50
N ASP A 82 -4.60 3.06 -15.07
CA ASP A 82 -5.45 3.85 -15.95
C ASP A 82 -6.59 4.49 -15.13
N LEU A 83 -7.31 5.46 -15.71
CA LEU A 83 -8.38 6.23 -15.06
C LEU A 83 -9.53 5.37 -14.51
N ASN A 84 -9.66 4.12 -14.98
CA ASN A 84 -10.75 3.21 -14.60
C ASN A 84 -10.27 2.03 -13.74
N HIS A 85 -8.96 1.85 -13.58
CA HIS A 85 -8.34 0.75 -12.85
C HIS A 85 -7.18 1.24 -11.96
N TRP A 86 -7.52 1.59 -10.72
CA TRP A 86 -6.54 1.83 -9.68
C TRP A 86 -5.80 0.53 -9.34
N ARG A 87 -4.48 0.55 -9.53
CA ARG A 87 -3.62 -0.55 -9.09
C ARG A 87 -3.40 -0.45 -7.59
N TYR A 88 -3.40 -1.59 -6.92
CA TYR A 88 -3.01 -1.71 -5.53
C TYR A 88 -1.77 -2.60 -5.44
N GLU A 89 -0.86 -2.25 -4.55
CA GLU A 89 0.30 -3.06 -4.21
C GLU A 89 -0.01 -3.87 -2.95
N SER A 90 0.45 -5.12 -2.91
CA SER A 90 0.36 -5.96 -1.71
C SER A 90 1.75 -6.06 -1.10
N VAL A 91 1.91 -5.52 0.11
CA VAL A 91 3.20 -5.43 0.81
C VAL A 91 3.08 -6.10 2.16
N ASP A 92 4.06 -6.92 2.52
CA ASP A 92 4.18 -7.44 3.88
C ASP A 92 4.82 -6.37 4.77
N LEU A 93 4.10 -5.87 5.78
CA LEU A 93 4.61 -4.87 6.74
C LEU A 93 5.27 -5.50 7.96
N ARG A 94 5.56 -6.79 7.93
CA ARG A 94 6.34 -7.42 8.99
C ARG A 94 7.68 -6.68 9.15
N PRO A 95 7.97 -6.13 10.35
CA PRO A 95 9.21 -5.42 10.62
C PRO A 95 10.44 -6.34 10.61
#